data_AF-A0A9D5X3W5-F1
#
_entry.id   AF-A0A9D5X3W5-F1
#
_cell.length_a   1.000
_cell.length_b   1.000
_cell.length_c   1.000
_cell.angle_alpha   90.00
_cell.angle_beta   90.00
_cell.angle_gamma   90.00
#
_symmetry.space_group_name_H-M   'P 1'
#
loop_
_entity.id
_entity.type
_entity.pdbx_description
1 polymer ?
#
loop_
_entity_poly.entity_id
_entity_poly.type
_entity_poly.pdbx_seq_one_letter_code
_entity_poly.pdbx_strand_id
1 'polypeptide(L)'
;AEERARQSLALDAVAAELKLEATEDDIRAEFERAGVPNVEAAIEEWRKAGRLPAIRESIRRSKALDWLRDNATVTVVDEIAEAAKEEQKAEKKPAKKAPAKKKAAKKDEDAEKDAE
;
A
#
# COMPACT_ATOMS: atom_id res chain seq x y z
N ALA A 1 -2.02 -10.95 9.36
CA ALA A 1 -2.91 -11.67 8.41
C ALA A 1 -4.09 -10.80 7.99
N GLU A 2 -4.84 -10.24 8.94
CA GLU A 2 -6.06 -9.44 8.69
C GLU A 2 -5.87 -8.25 7.74
N GLU A 3 -4.75 -7.53 7.83
CA GLU A 3 -4.46 -6.39 6.94
C GLU A 3 -4.43 -6.81 5.46
N ARG A 4 -3.74 -7.91 5.13
CA ARG A 4 -3.68 -8.46 3.76
C ARG A 4 -5.07 -8.91 3.27
N ALA A 5 -5.91 -9.43 4.17
CA ALA A 5 -7.29 -9.78 3.85
C ALA A 5 -8.13 -8.53 3.55
N ARG A 6 -8.01 -7.47 4.38
CA ARG A 6 -8.66 -6.17 4.15
C ARG A 6 -8.23 -5.54 2.82
N GLN A 7 -6.92 -5.54 2.52
CA GLN A 7 -6.38 -5.04 1.24
C GLN A 7 -6.93 -5.82 0.05
N SER A 8 -6.96 -7.16 0.13
CA SER A 8 -7.49 -8.00 -0.95
C SER A 8 -8.98 -7.72 -1.20
N LEU A 9 -9.79 -7.67 -0.13
CA LEU A 9 -11.22 -7.33 -0.21
C LEU A 9 -11.46 -5.92 -0.78
N ALA A 10 -10.62 -4.94 -0.44
CA ALA A 10 -10.72 -3.59 -1.00
C ALA A 10 -10.44 -3.57 -2.52
N LEU A 11 -9.44 -4.33 -2.98
CA LEU A 11 -9.13 -4.44 -4.42
C LEU A 11 -10.21 -5.21 -5.19
N ASP A 12 -10.77 -6.27 -4.61
CA ASP A 12 -11.89 -6.99 -5.19
C ASP A 12 -13.15 -6.10 -5.27
N ALA A 13 -13.39 -5.22 -4.27
CA ALA A 13 -14.46 -4.23 -4.32
C ALA A 13 -14.25 -3.15 -5.39
N VAL A 14 -13.02 -2.61 -5.52
CA VAL A 14 -12.66 -1.64 -6.57
C VAL A 14 -12.82 -2.27 -7.96
N ALA A 15 -12.39 -3.52 -8.14
CA ALA A 15 -12.58 -4.25 -9.40
C ALA A 15 -14.06 -4.49 -9.74
N ALA A 16 -14.91 -4.73 -8.74
CA ALA A 16 -16.35 -4.90 -8.93
C ALA A 16 -17.06 -3.60 -9.31
N GLU A 17 -16.78 -2.49 -8.61
CA GLU A 17 -17.36 -1.16 -8.87
C GLU A 17 -17.00 -0.66 -10.28
N LEU A 18 -15.72 -0.78 -10.65
CA LEU A 18 -15.20 -0.38 -11.95
C LEU A 18 -15.48 -1.40 -13.08
N LYS A 19 -16.09 -2.55 -12.76
CA LYS A 19 -16.37 -3.67 -13.68
C LYS A 19 -15.13 -4.11 -14.45
N LEU A 20 -13.99 -4.19 -13.75
CA LEU A 20 -12.71 -4.62 -14.33
C LEU A 20 -12.74 -6.12 -14.56
N GLU A 21 -13.00 -6.53 -15.81
CA GLU A 21 -13.02 -7.92 -16.21
C GLU A 21 -11.64 -8.45 -16.65
N ALA A 22 -11.41 -9.74 -16.39
CA ALA A 22 -10.27 -10.49 -16.87
C ALA A 22 -10.68 -11.23 -18.14
N THR A 23 -10.38 -10.64 -19.29
CA THR A 23 -10.64 -11.19 -20.63
C THR A 23 -9.65 -12.32 -20.94
N GLU A 24 -9.91 -13.09 -22.00
CA GLU A 24 -8.99 -14.16 -22.43
C GLU A 24 -7.67 -13.58 -23.00
N ASP A 25 -7.71 -12.37 -23.55
CA ASP A 25 -6.53 -11.61 -23.98
C ASP A 25 -5.63 -11.24 -22.79
N ASP A 26 -6.22 -10.83 -21.66
CA ASP A 26 -5.48 -10.52 -20.43
C ASP A 26 -4.80 -11.75 -19.83
N ILE A 27 -5.46 -12.91 -19.91
CA ILE A 27 -4.86 -14.18 -19.52
C ILE A 27 -3.66 -14.50 -20.42
N ARG A 28 -3.76 -14.28 -21.73
CA ARG A 28 -2.62 -14.44 -22.65
C ARG A 28 -1.48 -13.48 -22.27
N ALA A 29 -1.77 -12.21 -22.09
CA ALA A 29 -0.79 -11.18 -21.72
C ALA A 29 -0.07 -11.48 -20.38
N GLU A 30 -0.77 -12.03 -19.39
CA GLU A 30 -0.14 -12.43 -18.12
C GLU A 30 0.81 -13.63 -18.30
N PHE A 31 0.46 -14.61 -19.14
CA PHE A 31 1.32 -15.75 -19.46
C PHE A 31 2.53 -15.32 -20.33
N GLU A 32 2.35 -14.36 -21.24
CA GLU A 32 3.44 -13.74 -22.00
C GLU A 32 4.38 -12.94 -21.09
N ARG A 33 3.84 -12.13 -20.16
CA ARG A 33 4.62 -11.42 -19.14
C ARG A 33 5.39 -12.38 -18.22
N ALA A 34 4.81 -13.54 -17.90
CA ALA A 34 5.47 -14.60 -17.14
C ALA A 34 6.55 -15.36 -17.95
N GLY A 35 6.76 -15.03 -19.22
CA GLY A 35 7.77 -15.66 -20.09
C GLY A 35 7.45 -17.10 -20.48
N VAL A 36 6.16 -17.48 -20.48
CA VAL A 36 5.75 -18.85 -20.82
C VAL A 36 5.98 -19.11 -22.31
N PRO A 37 6.82 -20.10 -22.70
CA PRO A 37 7.26 -20.26 -24.09
C PRO A 37 6.18 -20.78 -25.05
N ASN A 38 5.12 -21.40 -24.53
CA ASN A 38 3.96 -21.84 -25.32
C ASN A 38 2.67 -21.50 -24.57
N VAL A 39 2.24 -20.25 -24.72
CA VAL A 39 1.13 -19.67 -23.95
C VAL A 39 -0.19 -20.41 -24.18
N GLU A 40 -0.51 -20.81 -25.40
CA GLU A 40 -1.78 -21.48 -25.69
C GLU A 40 -1.86 -22.88 -25.07
N ALA A 41 -0.77 -23.65 -25.14
CA ALA A 41 -0.67 -24.95 -24.46
C ALA A 41 -0.76 -24.82 -22.94
N ALA A 42 -0.11 -23.80 -22.37
CA ALA A 42 -0.16 -23.53 -20.93
C ALA A 42 -1.55 -23.06 -20.48
N ILE A 43 -2.24 -22.22 -21.26
CA ILE A 43 -3.64 -21.83 -20.98
C ILE A 43 -4.54 -23.06 -21.00
N GLU A 44 -4.36 -23.99 -21.95
CA GLU A 44 -5.17 -25.21 -22.01
C GLU A 44 -4.89 -26.16 -20.83
N GLU A 45 -3.62 -26.34 -20.44
CA GLU A 45 -3.24 -27.09 -19.25
C GLU A 45 -3.84 -26.48 -17.97
N TRP A 46 -3.73 -25.17 -17.80
CA TRP A 46 -4.25 -24.46 -16.62
C TRP A 46 -5.78 -24.39 -16.61
N ARG A 47 -6.43 -24.45 -17.78
CA ARG A 47 -7.89 -24.63 -17.93
C ARG A 47 -8.30 -26.02 -17.47
N LYS A 48 -7.60 -27.07 -17.93
CA LYS A 48 -7.82 -28.47 -17.51
C LYS A 48 -7.57 -28.68 -16.02
N ALA A 49 -6.56 -28.00 -15.45
CA ALA A 49 -6.24 -28.01 -14.03
C ALA A 49 -7.17 -27.14 -13.16
N GLY A 50 -8.17 -26.46 -13.74
CA GLY A 50 -9.11 -25.60 -13.00
C GLY A 50 -8.47 -24.34 -12.38
N ARG A 51 -7.29 -23.93 -12.86
CA ARG A 51 -6.47 -22.83 -12.28
C ARG A 51 -6.80 -21.45 -12.87
N LEU A 52 -7.44 -21.40 -14.04
CA LEU A 52 -7.83 -20.14 -14.69
C LEU A 52 -8.67 -19.16 -13.82
N PRO A 53 -9.62 -19.60 -12.96
CA PRO A 53 -10.35 -18.67 -12.10
C PRO A 53 -9.44 -17.85 -11.17
N ALA A 54 -8.43 -18.49 -10.58
CA ALA A 54 -7.47 -17.81 -9.69
C ALA A 54 -6.56 -16.83 -10.45
N ILE A 55 -6.18 -17.16 -11.70
CA ILE A 55 -5.46 -16.20 -12.56
C ILE A 55 -6.35 -15.02 -12.95
N ARG A 56 -7.61 -15.25 -13.33
CA ARG A 56 -8.58 -14.18 -13.60
C ARG A 56 -8.75 -13.27 -12.40
N GLU A 57 -8.81 -13.81 -11.19
CA GLU A 57 -8.90 -13.04 -9.95
C GLU A 57 -7.62 -12.20 -9.69
N SER A 58 -6.44 -12.80 -9.86
CA SER A 58 -5.14 -12.10 -9.78
C SER A 58 -5.05 -10.93 -10.77
N ILE A 59 -5.49 -11.15 -12.01
CA ILE A 59 -5.57 -10.14 -13.07
C ILE A 59 -6.48 -8.98 -12.64
N ARG A 60 -7.70 -9.25 -12.17
CA ARG A 60 -8.64 -8.19 -11.75
C ARG A 60 -8.06 -7.33 -10.63
N ARG A 61 -7.44 -7.95 -9.61
CA ARG A 61 -6.77 -7.20 -8.54
C ARG A 61 -5.58 -6.40 -9.06
N SER A 62 -4.85 -6.90 -10.05
CA SER A 62 -3.74 -6.18 -10.67
C SER A 62 -4.21 -4.96 -11.48
N LYS A 63 -5.36 -5.06 -12.16
CA LYS A 63 -6.00 -3.91 -12.82
C LYS A 63 -6.54 -2.88 -11.81
N ALA A 64 -7.11 -3.32 -10.68
CA ALA A 64 -7.47 -2.42 -9.59
C ALA A 64 -6.23 -1.75 -8.98
N LEU A 65 -5.12 -2.50 -8.86
CA LEU A 65 -3.73 -2.03 -8.71
C LEU A 65 -3.41 -0.80 -9.54
N ASP A 66 -3.36 -1.01 -10.86
CA ASP A 66 -2.93 -0.01 -11.83
C ASP A 66 -3.89 1.19 -11.85
N TRP A 67 -5.22 0.96 -11.84
CA TRP A 67 -6.20 2.04 -11.74
C TRP A 67 -6.01 2.89 -10.48
N LEU A 68 -5.76 2.27 -9.31
CA LEU A 68 -5.50 3.01 -8.08
C LEU A 68 -4.21 3.82 -8.17
N ARG A 69 -3.17 3.27 -8.80
CA ARG A 69 -1.89 3.96 -9.05
C ARG A 69 -2.06 5.19 -9.95
N ASP A 70 -2.82 5.08 -11.04
CA ASP A 70 -3.03 6.18 -12.00
C ASP A 70 -4.04 7.23 -11.52
N ASN A 71 -4.95 6.89 -10.60
CA ASN A 71 -5.94 7.82 -10.04
C ASN A 71 -5.52 8.38 -8.66
N ALA A 72 -4.45 7.89 -8.05
CA ALA A 72 -3.92 8.43 -6.80
C ALA A 72 -3.21 9.79 -7.02
N THR A 73 -3.42 10.73 -6.10
CA THR A 73 -2.68 12.00 -6.10
C THR A 73 -1.23 11.76 -5.67
N VAL A 74 -0.33 11.57 -6.64
CA VAL A 74 1.10 11.39 -6.39
C VAL A 74 1.76 12.75 -6.07
N THR A 75 2.27 12.89 -4.86
CA THR A 75 3.16 14.00 -4.49
C THR A 75 4.61 13.52 -4.62
N VAL A 76 5.31 13.98 -5.67
CA VAL A 76 6.73 13.68 -5.85
C VAL A 76 7.54 14.56 -4.89
N VAL A 77 8.14 13.94 -3.88
CA VAL A 77 9.03 14.59 -2.93
C VAL A 77 10.47 14.42 -3.41
N ASP A 78 11.19 15.52 -3.58
CA ASP A 78 12.64 15.49 -3.73
C ASP A 78 13.25 15.36 -2.33
N GLU A 79 13.65 14.14 -1.97
CA GLU A 79 14.15 13.79 -0.64
C GLU A 79 15.42 14.57 -0.27
N ILE A 80 16.24 14.94 -1.27
CA ILE A 80 17.46 15.74 -1.07
C ILE A 80 17.09 17.19 -0.75
N ALA A 81 16.11 17.74 -1.47
CA ALA A 81 15.65 19.11 -1.27
C ALA A 81 14.84 19.28 0.04
N GLU A 82 14.07 18.28 0.49
CA GLU A 82 13.40 18.34 1.79
C GLU A 82 14.39 18.15 2.96
N ALA A 83 15.32 17.20 2.88
CA ALA A 83 16.39 17.05 3.90
C ALA A 83 17.19 18.35 4.06
N ALA A 84 17.62 18.97 2.95
CA ALA A 84 18.33 20.24 2.97
C ALA A 84 17.51 21.43 3.51
N LYS A 85 16.17 21.38 3.45
CA LYS A 85 15.30 22.38 4.11
C LYS A 85 15.13 22.10 5.60
N GLU A 86 15.03 20.83 6.00
CA GLU A 86 14.84 20.45 7.41
C GLU A 86 16.07 20.82 8.25
N GLU A 87 17.27 20.59 7.70
CA GLU A 87 18.55 20.98 8.31
C GLU A 87 18.65 22.51 8.52
N GLN A 88 18.35 23.31 7.48
CA GLN A 88 18.28 24.78 7.58
C GLN A 88 17.20 25.28 8.56
N LYS A 89 16.17 24.48 8.85
CA LYS A 89 15.10 24.81 9.80
C LYS A 89 15.53 24.52 11.25
N ALA A 90 16.38 23.51 11.44
CA ALA A 90 17.01 23.20 12.72
C ALA A 90 18.06 24.26 13.11
N GLU A 91 18.93 24.67 12.16
CA GLU A 91 19.96 25.69 12.40
C GLU A 91 19.39 27.05 12.83
N LYS A 92 18.20 27.42 12.36
CA LYS A 92 17.56 28.72 12.68
C LYS A 92 16.96 28.82 14.09
N LYS A 93 17.06 27.79 14.96
CA LYS A 93 16.27 27.70 16.22
C LYS A 93 16.97 27.76 17.60
N PRO A 94 18.29 27.98 17.78
CA PRO A 94 18.87 28.16 19.12
C PRO A 94 19.39 29.58 19.41
N ALA A 95 18.57 30.64 19.28
CA ALA A 95 19.01 32.02 19.55
C ALA A 95 17.96 32.99 20.17
N LYS A 96 17.21 32.57 21.20
CA LYS A 96 16.63 33.51 22.19
C LYS A 96 16.57 32.88 23.58
N LYS A 97 17.15 33.59 24.55
CA LYS A 97 17.59 33.07 25.87
C LYS A 97 16.45 33.03 26.91
N ALA A 98 16.58 32.12 27.88
CA ALA A 98 15.97 32.18 29.22
C ALA A 98 16.49 33.42 30.02
N PRO A 99 16.00 33.79 31.23
CA PRO A 99 15.21 32.99 32.20
C PRO A 99 14.10 33.72 33.03
N ALA A 100 13.36 32.98 33.87
CA ALA A 100 13.14 33.23 35.33
C ALA A 100 11.75 32.84 35.93
N LYS A 101 11.81 32.01 37.01
CA LYS A 101 10.98 32.01 38.24
C LYS A 101 9.43 31.92 38.20
N LYS A 102 8.92 30.75 38.63
CA LYS A 102 7.88 30.43 39.67
C LYS A 102 6.96 29.30 39.15
N LYS A 103 6.33 28.40 39.93
CA LYS A 103 6.40 27.84 41.31
C LYS A 103 5.06 27.07 41.44
N ALA A 104 5.01 25.90 42.10
CA ALA A 104 3.81 25.07 42.37
C ALA A 104 3.19 24.34 41.14
N ALA A 105 2.57 23.15 41.27
CA ALA A 105 2.56 22.17 42.38
C ALA A 105 2.13 20.75 41.94
N LYS A 106 2.79 19.73 42.51
CA LYS A 106 2.21 18.50 43.11
C LYS A 106 1.03 17.78 42.41
N LYS A 107 1.32 16.68 41.70
CA LYS A 107 0.79 15.33 42.05
C LYS A 107 1.45 14.21 41.22
N ASP A 108 2.15 13.31 41.92
CA ASP A 108 2.35 11.91 41.55
C ASP A 108 1.33 11.04 42.34
N GLU A 109 1.28 9.72 42.07
CA GLU A 109 0.22 8.74 42.45
C GLU A 109 -1.14 9.01 41.75
N ASP A 110 -1.89 8.05 41.20
CA ASP A 110 -1.83 6.57 41.25
C ASP A 110 -2.47 6.03 39.93
N ALA A 111 -2.37 4.78 39.46
CA ALA A 111 -1.89 3.52 40.05
C ALA A 111 -1.41 2.51 38.98
N GLU A 112 -0.81 1.40 39.42
CA GLU A 112 -0.66 0.11 38.71
C GLU A 112 -1.46 -0.96 39.47
N LYS A 113 -2.24 -1.82 38.79
CA LYS A 113 -2.55 -3.20 39.21
C LYS A 113 -3.39 -4.00 38.20
N ASP A 114 -2.73 -4.92 37.52
CA ASP A 114 -3.28 -6.16 37.00
C ASP A 114 -3.11 -7.30 38.03
N ALA A 115 -3.82 -8.42 37.81
CA ALA A 115 -3.98 -9.60 38.70
C ALA A 115 -4.76 -9.32 40.01
N GLU A 116 -5.74 -10.14 40.40
CA GLU A 116 -5.96 -11.58 40.15
C GLU A 116 -7.43 -11.90 39.78
#